data_AF-A0A2E5JKY2-F1
#
_entry.id   AF-A0A2E5JKY2-F1
#
_cell.length_a   1.000
_cell.length_b   1.000
_cell.length_c   1.000
_cell.angle_alpha   90.00
_cell.angle_beta   90.00
_cell.angle_gamma   90.00
#
_symmetry.space_group_name_H-M   'P 1'
#
loop_
_entity.id
_entity.type
_entity.pdbx_description
1 polymer ?
#
loop_
_entity_poly.entity_id
_entity_poly.type
_entity_poly.pdbx_seq_one_letter_code
_entity_poly.pdbx_strand_id
1 'polypeptide(L)'
;EGGAALQDFLNVYRRRALSGEVVVIPAVVQGQASAQSLRAALAKAIKCGLSSSDLAFDVIVLTRGGGSMEDLWSFNDEGLAWDIYNCPIPIISAVGHQVDYTICDYVSDLRCETPTAAAQVLTQYQTEVSANLGRIKAQLLHTSLTLKARGPERLKELSPKNLVAILKERMSLASRRLRECRIDDKIERLSGFNELSLRLDDCSRKLVMNEQRRVEQLSFKIEKLGNMMSALNPKQVLNRGYTYVSNDSHKVVSNKASWNKLAKEQELNLHFSDGSVKIKRS
;
A
#
# COMPACT_ATOMS: atom_id res chain seq x y z
N GLU A 1 -33.85 -66.37 -19.76
CA GLU A 1 -33.72 -65.40 -18.65
C GLU A 1 -32.38 -64.64 -18.60
N GLY A 2 -31.30 -65.12 -19.24
CA GLY A 2 -29.95 -64.51 -19.18
C GLY A 2 -29.68 -63.21 -19.96
N GLY A 3 -30.69 -62.40 -20.28
CA GLY A 3 -30.51 -61.17 -21.10
C GLY A 3 -30.26 -59.89 -20.29
N ALA A 4 -30.51 -59.90 -18.98
CA ALA A 4 -30.51 -58.68 -18.16
C ALA A 4 -29.13 -58.00 -18.14
N ALA A 5 -28.04 -58.75 -17.91
CA ALA A 5 -26.70 -58.17 -17.86
C ALA A 5 -26.21 -57.62 -19.20
N LEU A 6 -26.55 -58.28 -20.31
CA LEU A 6 -26.29 -57.75 -21.66
C LEU A 6 -27.07 -56.46 -21.88
N GLN A 7 -28.35 -56.45 -21.51
CA GLN A 7 -29.19 -55.27 -21.65
C GLN A 7 -28.68 -54.11 -20.79
N ASP A 8 -28.22 -54.38 -19.57
CA ASP A 8 -27.63 -53.38 -18.68
C ASP A 8 -26.32 -52.83 -19.22
N PHE A 9 -25.43 -53.69 -19.75
CA PHE A 9 -24.23 -53.26 -20.44
C PHE A 9 -24.57 -52.33 -21.62
N LEU A 10 -25.47 -52.76 -22.50
CA LEU A 10 -25.86 -51.99 -23.69
C LEU A 10 -26.54 -50.68 -23.31
N ASN A 11 -27.37 -50.67 -22.27
CA ASN A 11 -28.04 -49.46 -21.78
C ASN A 11 -27.03 -48.44 -21.24
N VAL A 12 -26.04 -48.89 -20.45
CA VAL A 12 -24.99 -48.02 -19.92
C VAL A 12 -24.09 -47.52 -21.04
N TYR A 13 -23.66 -48.41 -21.94
CA TYR A 13 -22.81 -48.08 -23.07
C TYR A 13 -23.48 -47.05 -23.98
N ARG A 14 -24.72 -47.30 -24.45
CA ARG A 14 -25.45 -46.37 -25.34
C ARG A 14 -25.70 -45.00 -24.72
N ARG A 15 -25.87 -44.92 -23.40
CA ARG A 15 -26.09 -43.64 -22.71
C ARG A 15 -24.82 -42.79 -22.62
N ARG A 16 -23.66 -43.44 -22.53
CA ARG A 16 -22.37 -42.79 -22.22
C ARG A 16 -21.44 -42.68 -23.42
N ALA A 17 -21.52 -43.61 -24.37
CA ALA A 17 -20.71 -43.63 -25.57
C ALA A 17 -21.11 -42.49 -26.51
N LEU A 18 -20.13 -41.72 -26.94
CA LEU A 18 -20.20 -40.79 -28.07
C LEU A 18 -20.06 -41.53 -29.41
N SER A 19 -19.22 -42.57 -29.44
CA SER A 19 -18.91 -43.35 -30.65
C SER A 19 -18.45 -44.76 -30.29
N GLY A 20 -18.66 -45.70 -31.21
CA GLY A 20 -18.21 -47.08 -31.12
C GLY A 20 -19.34 -48.08 -31.35
N GLU A 21 -19.00 -49.25 -31.85
CA GLU A 21 -19.94 -50.32 -32.14
C GLU A 21 -19.78 -51.47 -31.15
N VAL A 22 -20.87 -52.16 -30.84
CA VAL A 22 -20.86 -53.31 -29.93
C VAL A 22 -21.36 -54.52 -30.71
N VAL A 23 -20.49 -55.53 -30.86
CA VAL A 23 -20.83 -56.82 -31.46
C VAL A 23 -21.02 -57.84 -30.35
N VAL A 24 -22.17 -58.53 -30.37
CA VAL A 24 -22.49 -59.56 -29.38
C VAL A 24 -22.18 -60.94 -29.96
N ILE A 25 -21.24 -61.64 -29.33
CA ILE A 25 -20.94 -63.04 -29.63
C ILE A 25 -21.52 -63.90 -28.51
N PRO A 26 -22.63 -64.63 -28.76
CA PRO A 26 -23.28 -65.41 -27.71
C PRO A 26 -22.42 -66.61 -27.31
N ALA A 27 -22.33 -66.85 -26.01
CA ALA A 27 -21.69 -68.02 -25.42
C ALA A 27 -22.55 -68.56 -24.26
N VAL A 28 -22.49 -69.88 -24.04
CA VAL A 28 -23.05 -70.49 -22.83
C VAL A 28 -22.10 -70.21 -21.68
N VAL A 29 -22.58 -69.54 -20.64
CA VAL A 29 -21.76 -69.09 -19.50
C VAL A 29 -22.03 -69.86 -18.19
N GLN A 30 -22.90 -70.87 -18.23
CA GLN A 30 -23.32 -71.68 -17.09
C GLN A 30 -23.40 -73.17 -17.47
N GLY A 31 -23.21 -74.06 -16.50
CA GLY A 31 -23.26 -75.51 -16.68
C GLY A 31 -21.96 -76.13 -17.24
N GLN A 32 -21.90 -77.45 -17.34
CA GLN A 32 -20.65 -78.18 -17.65
C GLN A 32 -20.03 -77.87 -19.03
N ALA A 33 -20.84 -77.44 -20.00
CA ALA A 33 -20.37 -77.13 -21.35
C ALA A 33 -19.94 -75.66 -21.55
N SER A 34 -20.03 -74.83 -20.51
CA SER A 34 -19.78 -73.39 -20.59
C SER A 34 -18.35 -73.04 -20.99
N ALA A 35 -17.35 -73.69 -20.38
CA ALA A 35 -15.93 -73.43 -20.66
C ALA A 35 -15.61 -73.64 -22.15
N GLN A 36 -16.05 -74.77 -22.72
CA GLN A 36 -15.85 -75.05 -24.14
C GLN A 36 -16.61 -74.05 -25.04
N SER A 37 -17.82 -73.63 -24.64
CA SER A 37 -18.57 -72.62 -25.38
C SER A 37 -17.90 -71.25 -25.36
N LEU A 38 -17.33 -70.84 -24.22
CA LEU A 38 -16.60 -69.59 -24.06
C LEU A 38 -15.34 -69.59 -24.92
N ARG A 39 -14.57 -70.69 -24.91
CA ARG A 39 -13.39 -70.86 -25.77
C ARG A 39 -13.73 -70.77 -27.26
N ALA A 40 -14.80 -71.44 -27.68
CA ALA A 40 -15.27 -71.37 -29.07
C ALA A 40 -15.74 -69.96 -29.46
N ALA A 41 -16.41 -69.24 -28.56
CA ALA A 41 -16.83 -67.86 -28.77
C ALA A 41 -15.63 -66.91 -28.85
N LEU A 42 -14.63 -67.08 -27.99
CA LEU A 42 -13.39 -66.29 -28.01
C LEU A 42 -12.60 -66.51 -29.30
N ALA A 43 -12.43 -67.78 -29.72
CA ALA A 43 -11.79 -68.10 -31.00
C ALA A 43 -12.53 -67.46 -32.19
N LYS A 44 -13.88 -67.45 -32.16
CA LYS A 44 -14.70 -66.76 -33.16
C LYS A 44 -14.48 -65.25 -33.12
N ALA A 45 -14.41 -64.64 -31.93
CA ALA A 45 -14.15 -63.22 -31.75
C ALA A 45 -12.80 -62.82 -32.35
N ILE A 46 -11.74 -63.57 -32.04
CA ILE A 46 -10.40 -63.36 -32.57
C ILE A 46 -10.40 -63.48 -34.10
N LYS A 47 -11.02 -64.52 -34.64
CA LYS A 47 -11.11 -64.71 -36.09
C LYS A 47 -11.84 -63.54 -36.76
N CYS A 48 -12.97 -63.10 -36.21
CA CYS A 48 -13.72 -61.98 -36.75
C CYS A 48 -12.94 -60.65 -36.65
N GLY A 49 -12.33 -60.37 -35.50
CA GLY A 49 -11.59 -59.14 -35.23
C GLY A 49 -10.25 -59.03 -35.98
N LEU A 50 -9.68 -60.13 -36.46
CA LEU A 50 -8.42 -60.11 -37.21
C LEU A 50 -8.58 -60.29 -38.72
N SER A 51 -9.70 -60.83 -39.20
CA SER A 51 -9.86 -61.18 -40.63
C SER A 51 -10.21 -59.98 -41.52
N SER A 52 -10.68 -58.86 -40.96
CA SER A 52 -11.22 -57.74 -41.71
C SER A 52 -10.74 -56.41 -41.14
N SER A 53 -10.18 -55.53 -41.97
CA SER A 53 -9.79 -54.16 -41.58
C SER A 53 -10.97 -53.35 -41.02
N ASP A 54 -12.17 -53.62 -41.53
CA ASP A 54 -13.37 -52.83 -41.25
C ASP A 54 -14.12 -53.32 -40.00
N LEU A 55 -13.74 -54.48 -39.45
CA LEU A 55 -14.37 -55.14 -38.28
C LEU A 55 -13.35 -55.46 -37.19
N ALA A 56 -12.22 -54.74 -37.18
CA ALA A 56 -11.21 -54.92 -36.15
C ALA A 56 -11.78 -54.58 -34.78
N PHE A 57 -11.61 -55.49 -33.81
CA PHE A 57 -12.05 -55.26 -32.44
C PHE A 57 -10.91 -54.63 -31.64
N ASP A 58 -11.19 -53.48 -31.03
CA ASP A 58 -10.22 -52.82 -30.14
C ASP A 58 -10.15 -53.52 -28.77
N VAL A 59 -11.24 -54.15 -28.37
CA VAL A 59 -11.39 -54.78 -27.04
C VAL A 59 -12.47 -55.86 -27.07
N ILE A 60 -12.24 -56.93 -26.33
CA ILE A 60 -13.22 -57.99 -26.06
C ILE A 60 -13.63 -57.88 -24.59
N VAL A 61 -14.94 -57.95 -24.31
CA VAL A 61 -15.43 -58.01 -22.93
C VAL A 61 -16.02 -59.38 -22.69
N LEU A 62 -15.41 -60.15 -21.78
CA LEU A 62 -15.98 -61.38 -21.26
C LEU A 62 -16.97 -61.00 -20.17
N THR A 63 -18.25 -61.28 -20.40
CA THR A 63 -19.32 -60.94 -19.47
C THR A 63 -20.13 -62.18 -19.14
N ARG A 64 -20.76 -62.17 -17.97
CA ARG A 64 -21.84 -63.09 -17.65
C ARG A 64 -23.02 -62.34 -17.02
N GLY A 65 -24.17 -63.00 -16.99
CA GLY A 65 -25.32 -62.58 -16.20
C GLY A 65 -25.11 -62.73 -14.70
N GLY A 66 -26.11 -62.31 -13.91
CA GLY A 66 -26.22 -62.77 -12.53
C GLY A 66 -26.33 -64.30 -12.48
N GLY A 67 -25.82 -64.93 -11.41
CA GLY A 67 -25.77 -66.38 -11.27
C GLY A 67 -25.10 -66.80 -9.97
N SER A 68 -25.12 -68.09 -9.66
CA SER A 68 -24.50 -68.63 -8.44
C SER A 68 -22.96 -68.59 -8.56
N MET A 69 -22.27 -68.89 -7.46
CA MET A 69 -20.81 -69.08 -7.47
C MET A 69 -20.42 -70.25 -8.39
N GLU A 70 -21.27 -71.26 -8.53
CA GLU A 70 -21.01 -72.45 -9.35
C GLU A 70 -20.87 -72.08 -10.83
N ASP A 71 -21.58 -71.05 -11.27
CA ASP A 71 -21.49 -70.52 -12.63
C ASP A 71 -20.15 -69.83 -12.92
N LEU A 72 -19.45 -69.31 -11.90
CA LEU A 72 -18.11 -68.72 -12.07
C LEU A 72 -17.06 -69.81 -12.37
N TRP A 73 -17.32 -71.07 -12.04
CA TRP A 73 -16.34 -72.13 -12.17
C TRP A 73 -15.84 -72.34 -13.59
N SER A 74 -16.70 -72.07 -14.58
CA SER A 74 -16.39 -72.02 -16.01
C SER A 74 -15.18 -71.15 -16.36
N PHE A 75 -14.96 -70.08 -15.59
CA PHE A 75 -13.88 -69.11 -15.76
C PHE A 75 -12.58 -69.52 -15.00
N ASN A 76 -12.59 -70.68 -14.35
CA ASN A 76 -11.38 -71.32 -13.81
C ASN A 76 -10.85 -72.43 -14.73
N ASP A 77 -11.43 -72.63 -15.91
CA ASP A 77 -10.92 -73.58 -16.90
C ASP A 77 -9.53 -73.16 -17.38
N GLU A 78 -8.57 -74.09 -17.28
CA GLU A 78 -7.17 -73.87 -17.68
C GLU A 78 -7.07 -73.51 -19.17
N GLY A 79 -7.85 -74.18 -20.02
CA GLY A 79 -7.85 -73.94 -21.46
C GLY A 79 -8.34 -72.54 -21.81
N LEU A 80 -9.40 -72.08 -21.15
CA LEU A 80 -9.91 -70.72 -21.33
C LEU A 80 -8.90 -69.67 -20.85
N ALA A 81 -8.24 -69.90 -19.71
CA ALA A 81 -7.21 -69.00 -19.22
C ALA A 81 -6.03 -68.87 -20.20
N TRP A 82 -5.59 -69.98 -20.80
CA TRP A 82 -4.56 -69.97 -21.84
C TRP A 82 -5.01 -69.24 -23.11
N ASP A 83 -6.27 -69.42 -23.53
CA ASP A 83 -6.80 -68.73 -24.70
C ASP A 83 -6.89 -67.21 -24.47
N ILE A 84 -7.25 -66.77 -23.25
CA ILE A 84 -7.27 -65.35 -22.86
C ILE A 84 -5.85 -64.78 -22.85
N TYR A 85 -4.92 -65.46 -22.19
CA TYR A 85 -3.53 -65.01 -22.06
C TYR A 85 -2.84 -64.83 -23.43
N ASN A 86 -3.14 -65.72 -24.38
CA ASN A 86 -2.57 -65.66 -25.73
C ASN A 86 -3.43 -64.82 -26.71
N CYS A 87 -4.49 -64.16 -26.24
CA CYS A 87 -5.35 -63.38 -27.10
C CYS A 87 -4.61 -62.12 -27.60
N PRO A 88 -4.61 -61.83 -28.91
CA PRO A 88 -3.97 -60.63 -29.45
C PRO A 88 -4.81 -59.36 -29.30
N ILE A 89 -6.09 -59.48 -28.90
CA ILE A 89 -7.01 -58.37 -28.69
C ILE A 89 -7.19 -58.19 -27.18
N PRO A 90 -7.07 -56.96 -26.64
CA PRO A 90 -7.24 -56.72 -25.21
C PRO A 90 -8.56 -57.28 -24.65
N ILE A 91 -8.50 -57.97 -23.52
CA ILE A 91 -9.65 -58.60 -22.88
C ILE A 91 -9.94 -57.92 -21.54
N ILE A 92 -11.20 -57.50 -21.39
CA ILE A 92 -11.77 -57.08 -20.10
C ILE A 92 -12.59 -58.24 -19.54
N SER A 93 -12.23 -58.72 -18.35
CA SER A 93 -13.05 -59.67 -17.60
C SER A 93 -14.08 -58.91 -16.76
N ALA A 94 -15.36 -59.25 -16.92
CA ALA A 94 -16.49 -58.60 -16.26
C ALA A 94 -17.50 -59.64 -15.76
N VAL A 95 -17.01 -60.67 -15.08
CA VAL A 95 -17.79 -61.88 -14.74
C VAL A 95 -18.15 -62.05 -13.27
N GLY A 96 -17.32 -61.61 -12.32
CA GLY A 96 -17.55 -61.79 -10.88
C GLY A 96 -17.83 -60.48 -10.14
N HIS A 97 -18.49 -60.54 -8.97
CA HIS A 97 -18.65 -59.37 -8.09
C HIS A 97 -17.31 -59.00 -7.43
N GLN A 98 -17.25 -57.89 -6.69
CA GLN A 98 -16.03 -57.36 -6.07
C GLN A 98 -15.15 -58.40 -5.32
N VAL A 99 -15.77 -59.45 -4.75
CA VAL A 99 -15.09 -60.48 -3.93
C VAL A 99 -14.78 -61.77 -4.71
N ASP A 100 -15.43 -62.01 -5.85
CA ASP A 100 -15.28 -63.24 -6.61
C ASP A 100 -14.15 -63.07 -7.65
N TYR A 101 -13.10 -63.87 -7.52
CA TYR A 101 -11.97 -63.89 -8.46
C TYR A 101 -11.86 -65.25 -9.13
N THR A 102 -11.59 -65.23 -10.43
CA THR A 102 -11.37 -66.41 -11.26
C THR A 102 -10.00 -66.34 -11.93
N ILE A 103 -9.50 -67.47 -12.43
CA ILE A 103 -8.23 -67.50 -13.17
C ILE A 103 -8.31 -66.57 -14.38
N CYS A 104 -9.45 -66.53 -15.08
CA CYS A 104 -9.69 -65.61 -16.20
C CYS A 104 -9.50 -64.14 -15.82
N ASP A 105 -9.93 -63.72 -14.61
CA ASP A 105 -9.74 -62.34 -14.16
C ASP A 105 -8.26 -61.98 -14.03
N TYR A 106 -7.43 -62.93 -13.61
CA TYR A 106 -5.98 -62.71 -13.44
C TYR A 106 -5.20 -62.71 -14.75
N VAL A 107 -5.67 -63.41 -15.77
CA VAL A 107 -5.03 -63.44 -17.09
C VAL A 107 -5.56 -62.38 -18.05
N SER A 108 -6.69 -61.73 -17.72
CA SER A 108 -7.25 -60.62 -18.50
C SER A 108 -6.46 -59.32 -18.30
N ASP A 109 -6.48 -58.44 -19.31
CA ASP A 109 -5.79 -57.14 -19.23
C ASP A 109 -6.42 -56.20 -18.20
N LEU A 110 -7.74 -56.32 -18.00
CA LEU A 110 -8.46 -55.55 -17.00
C LEU A 110 -9.62 -56.35 -16.40
N ARG A 111 -9.72 -56.33 -15.09
CA ARG A 111 -10.89 -56.83 -14.35
C ARG A 111 -11.87 -55.70 -14.04
N CYS A 112 -13.15 -55.96 -14.29
CA CYS A 112 -14.29 -55.17 -13.86
C CYS A 112 -15.23 -56.05 -13.01
N GLU A 113 -15.84 -55.46 -11.98
CA GLU A 113 -16.73 -56.19 -11.06
C GLU A 113 -18.09 -56.54 -11.67
N THR A 114 -18.47 -55.88 -12.77
CA THR A 114 -19.76 -56.11 -13.43
C THR A 114 -19.66 -55.73 -14.90
N PRO A 115 -20.54 -56.26 -15.75
CA PRO A 115 -20.67 -55.79 -17.13
C PRO A 115 -20.94 -54.28 -17.21
N THR A 116 -21.75 -53.74 -16.29
CA THR A 116 -22.01 -52.29 -16.24
C THR A 116 -20.76 -51.48 -15.90
N ALA A 117 -19.90 -51.96 -14.99
CA ALA A 117 -18.61 -51.34 -14.72
C ALA A 117 -17.69 -51.38 -15.96
N ALA A 118 -17.64 -52.49 -16.70
CA ALA A 118 -16.90 -52.55 -17.94
C ALA A 118 -17.39 -51.53 -18.98
N ALA A 119 -18.71 -51.38 -19.14
CA ALA A 119 -19.28 -50.35 -20.01
C ALA A 119 -18.92 -48.92 -19.55
N GLN A 120 -18.83 -48.68 -18.24
CA GLN A 120 -18.40 -47.38 -17.71
C GLN A 120 -16.95 -47.09 -18.02
N VAL A 121 -16.04 -48.05 -17.79
CA VAL A 121 -14.62 -47.91 -18.09
C VAL A 121 -14.40 -47.62 -19.57
N LEU A 122 -15.05 -48.38 -20.45
CA LEU A 122 -14.95 -48.20 -21.90
C LEU A 122 -15.43 -46.81 -22.37
N THR A 123 -16.42 -46.24 -21.69
CA THR A 123 -17.02 -44.95 -22.08
C THR A 123 -16.47 -43.75 -21.29
N GLN A 124 -15.61 -43.98 -20.30
CA GLN A 124 -15.19 -42.94 -19.35
C GLN A 124 -14.52 -41.76 -20.06
N TYR A 125 -13.48 -42.01 -20.86
CA TYR A 125 -12.76 -40.96 -21.57
C TYR A 125 -13.67 -40.16 -22.50
N GLN A 126 -14.63 -40.82 -23.17
CA GLN A 126 -15.60 -40.14 -24.03
C GLN A 126 -16.49 -39.17 -23.22
N THR A 127 -16.96 -39.61 -22.05
CA THR A 127 -17.76 -38.75 -21.17
C THR A 127 -16.98 -37.56 -20.62
N GLU A 128 -15.69 -37.74 -20.28
CA GLU A 128 -14.82 -36.67 -19.81
C GLU A 128 -14.54 -35.64 -20.91
N VAL A 129 -14.28 -36.08 -22.14
CA VAL A 129 -14.11 -35.20 -23.30
C VAL A 129 -15.37 -34.38 -23.55
N SER A 130 -16.55 -35.00 -23.52
CA SER A 130 -17.84 -34.30 -23.68
C SER A 130 -18.05 -33.22 -22.61
N ALA A 131 -17.81 -33.58 -21.34
CA ALA A 131 -17.93 -32.65 -20.22
C ALA A 131 -16.94 -31.46 -20.35
N ASN A 132 -15.71 -31.73 -20.77
CA ASN A 132 -14.69 -30.72 -21.00
C ASN A 132 -15.07 -29.75 -22.13
N LEU A 133 -15.58 -30.27 -23.25
CA LEU A 133 -16.08 -29.44 -24.35
C LEU A 133 -17.25 -28.55 -23.91
N GLY A 134 -18.17 -29.09 -23.11
CA GLY A 134 -19.27 -28.33 -22.51
C GLY A 134 -18.77 -27.16 -21.63
N ARG A 135 -17.78 -27.43 -20.77
CA ARG A 135 -17.14 -26.42 -19.92
C ARG A 135 -16.46 -25.33 -20.74
N ILE A 136 -15.67 -25.70 -21.75
CA ILE A 136 -14.97 -24.75 -22.64
C ILE A 136 -15.99 -23.87 -23.37
N LYS A 137 -17.07 -24.46 -23.91
CA LYS A 137 -18.16 -23.72 -24.56
C LYS A 137 -18.80 -22.70 -23.62
N ALA A 138 -19.11 -23.10 -22.39
CA ALA A 138 -19.69 -22.20 -21.40
C ALA A 138 -18.75 -21.03 -21.04
N GLN A 139 -17.46 -21.31 -20.87
CA GLN A 139 -16.44 -20.28 -20.62
C GLN A 139 -16.31 -19.31 -21.80
N LEU A 140 -16.33 -19.82 -23.04
CA LEU A 140 -16.25 -18.99 -24.24
C LEU A 140 -17.48 -18.08 -24.40
N LEU A 141 -18.68 -18.61 -24.11
CA LEU A 141 -19.91 -17.81 -24.12
C LEU A 141 -19.89 -16.73 -23.05
N HIS A 142 -19.50 -17.08 -21.82
CA HIS A 142 -19.41 -16.12 -20.71
C HIS A 142 -18.40 -15.00 -20.99
N THR A 143 -17.20 -15.35 -21.49
CA THR A 143 -16.18 -14.36 -21.86
C THR A 143 -16.65 -13.47 -23.01
N SER A 144 -17.29 -14.03 -24.03
CA SER A 144 -17.87 -13.27 -25.14
C SER A 144 -18.93 -12.26 -24.67
N LEU A 145 -19.85 -12.68 -23.81
CA LEU A 145 -20.89 -11.81 -23.23
C LEU A 145 -20.26 -10.69 -22.37
N THR A 146 -19.26 -11.04 -21.55
CA THR A 146 -18.55 -10.08 -20.71
C THR A 146 -17.81 -9.03 -21.56
N LEU A 147 -17.15 -9.46 -22.64
CA LEU A 147 -16.47 -8.56 -23.56
C LEU A 147 -17.45 -7.64 -24.28
N LYS A 148 -18.61 -8.15 -24.72
CA LYS A 148 -19.67 -7.32 -25.32
C LYS A 148 -20.25 -6.30 -24.34
N ALA A 149 -20.45 -6.69 -23.08
CA ALA A 149 -20.99 -5.80 -22.04
C ALA A 149 -20.00 -4.71 -21.62
N ARG A 150 -18.73 -5.08 -21.38
CA ARG A 150 -17.68 -4.17 -20.89
C ARG A 150 -16.96 -3.39 -21.98
N GLY A 151 -17.01 -3.84 -23.23
CA GLY A 151 -16.36 -3.17 -24.37
C GLY A 151 -16.76 -1.69 -24.50
N PRO A 152 -18.07 -1.37 -24.51
CA PRO A 152 -18.56 0.01 -24.58
C PRO A 152 -18.18 0.85 -23.36
N GLU A 153 -18.21 0.27 -22.16
CA GLU A 153 -17.81 0.96 -20.92
C GLU A 153 -16.33 1.30 -20.94
N ARG A 154 -15.46 0.35 -21.29
CA ARG A 154 -14.02 0.61 -21.46
C ARG A 154 -13.74 1.64 -22.54
N LEU A 155 -14.50 1.63 -23.65
CA LEU A 155 -14.38 2.66 -24.69
C LEU A 155 -14.80 4.04 -24.18
N LYS A 156 -15.83 4.13 -23.33
CA LYS A 156 -16.23 5.38 -22.69
C LYS A 156 -15.16 5.86 -21.70
N GLU A 157 -14.61 4.98 -20.87
CA GLU A 157 -13.51 5.31 -19.95
C GLU A 157 -12.27 5.82 -20.69
N LEU A 158 -11.94 5.20 -21.83
CA LEU A 158 -10.83 5.62 -22.70
C LEU A 158 -11.19 6.80 -23.62
N SER A 159 -12.39 7.37 -23.51
CA SER A 159 -12.76 8.50 -24.35
C SER A 159 -11.86 9.71 -24.08
N PRO A 160 -11.46 10.47 -25.11
CA PRO A 160 -10.65 11.67 -24.93
C PRO A 160 -11.27 12.66 -23.94
N LYS A 161 -12.60 12.73 -23.87
CA LYS A 161 -13.32 13.57 -22.90
C LYS A 161 -13.06 13.15 -21.45
N ASN A 162 -13.13 11.86 -21.15
CA ASN A 162 -12.88 11.34 -19.80
C ASN A 162 -11.41 11.45 -19.41
N LEU A 163 -10.49 11.19 -20.34
CA LEU A 163 -9.06 11.41 -20.11
C LEU A 163 -8.74 12.88 -19.81
N VAL A 164 -9.31 13.82 -20.57
CA VAL A 164 -9.17 15.25 -20.31
C VAL A 164 -9.80 15.64 -18.97
N ALA A 165 -10.93 15.06 -18.58
CA ALA A 165 -11.56 15.29 -17.28
C ALA A 165 -10.64 14.84 -16.13
N ILE A 166 -10.08 13.63 -16.21
CA ILE A 166 -9.13 13.10 -15.23
C ILE A 166 -7.87 13.98 -15.14
N LEU A 167 -7.34 14.43 -16.29
CA LEU A 167 -6.18 15.32 -16.31
C LEU A 167 -6.49 16.69 -15.70
N LYS A 168 -7.67 17.25 -15.97
CA LYS A 168 -8.13 18.51 -15.35
C LYS A 168 -8.25 18.39 -13.84
N GLU A 169 -8.79 17.29 -13.35
CA GLU A 169 -8.91 17.04 -11.91
C GLU A 169 -7.54 16.90 -11.25
N ARG A 170 -6.62 16.16 -11.86
CA ARG A 170 -5.23 16.04 -11.37
C ARG A 170 -4.51 17.39 -11.36
N MET A 171 -4.66 18.19 -12.42
CA MET A 171 -4.07 19.54 -12.46
C MET A 171 -4.69 20.46 -11.41
N SER A 172 -6.00 20.39 -11.19
CA SER A 172 -6.71 21.11 -10.14
C SER A 172 -6.14 20.79 -8.75
N LEU A 173 -5.99 19.49 -8.43
CA LEU A 173 -5.43 19.02 -7.16
C LEU A 173 -3.97 19.43 -6.98
N ALA A 174 -3.15 19.29 -8.02
CA ALA A 174 -1.76 19.73 -8.00
C ALA A 174 -1.64 21.25 -7.76
N SER A 175 -2.48 22.03 -8.45
CA SER A 175 -2.55 23.48 -8.29
C SER A 175 -2.99 23.88 -6.88
N ARG A 176 -3.96 23.16 -6.31
CA ARG A 176 -4.40 23.37 -4.93
C ARG A 176 -3.31 23.05 -3.92
N ARG A 177 -2.62 21.92 -4.07
CA ARG A 177 -1.47 21.55 -3.21
C ARG A 177 -0.35 22.58 -3.30
N LEU A 178 -0.05 23.09 -4.50
CA LEU A 178 0.96 24.14 -4.69
C LEU A 178 0.56 25.43 -3.95
N ARG A 179 -0.71 25.83 -4.01
CA ARG A 179 -1.22 26.97 -3.23
C ARG A 179 -1.17 26.73 -1.72
N GLU A 180 -1.52 25.52 -1.27
CA GLU A 180 -1.44 25.13 0.14
C GLU A 180 0.00 25.10 0.67
N CYS A 181 1.00 24.88 -0.19
CA CYS A 181 2.41 24.97 0.19
C CYS A 181 2.85 26.39 0.57
N ARG A 182 2.04 27.43 0.29
CA ARG A 182 2.27 28.83 0.71
C ARG A 182 3.74 29.23 0.59
N ILE A 183 4.29 29.02 -0.61
CA ILE A 183 5.72 29.21 -0.88
C ILE A 183 6.10 30.68 -0.62
N ASP A 184 5.20 31.62 -0.94
CA ASP A 184 5.37 33.04 -0.65
C ASP A 184 5.47 33.32 0.86
N ASP A 185 4.57 32.75 1.69
CA ASP A 185 4.64 32.88 3.17
C ASP A 185 5.93 32.26 3.73
N LYS A 186 6.45 31.20 3.11
CA LYS A 186 7.72 30.57 3.50
C LYS A 186 8.93 31.40 3.09
N ILE A 187 8.90 32.07 1.95
CA ILE A 187 9.98 32.98 1.52
C ILE A 187 10.05 34.18 2.47
N GLU A 188 8.91 34.78 2.83
CA GLU A 188 8.88 35.86 3.84
C GLU A 188 9.40 35.38 5.20
N ARG A 189 8.98 34.20 5.68
CA ARG A 189 9.47 33.64 6.96
C ARG A 189 10.95 33.25 6.94
N LEU A 190 11.46 32.72 5.83
CA LEU A 190 12.86 32.28 5.70
C LEU A 190 13.81 33.44 5.44
N SER A 191 13.33 34.56 4.87
CA SER A 191 14.16 35.73 4.60
C SER A 191 14.68 36.41 5.88
N GLY A 192 14.09 36.15 7.05
CA GLY A 192 14.49 36.74 8.34
C GLY A 192 14.42 38.26 8.37
N PHE A 193 13.87 38.88 7.33
CA PHE A 193 13.96 40.33 7.09
C PHE A 193 13.17 41.12 8.14
N ASN A 194 12.02 40.59 8.56
CA ASN A 194 11.22 41.18 9.64
C ASN A 194 11.95 41.15 11.00
N GLU A 195 12.68 40.07 11.31
CA GLU A 195 13.42 40.00 12.58
C GLU A 195 14.61 40.96 12.59
N LEU A 196 15.33 41.07 11.46
CA LEU A 196 16.43 42.02 11.30
C LEU A 196 15.94 43.47 11.32
N SER A 197 14.79 43.78 10.70
CA SER A 197 14.19 45.11 10.74
C SER A 197 13.76 45.49 12.17
N LEU A 198 13.12 44.57 12.90
CA LEU A 198 12.73 44.81 14.30
C LEU A 198 13.94 45.02 15.22
N ARG A 199 15.03 44.26 15.01
CA ARG A 199 16.29 44.46 15.74
C ARG A 199 16.95 45.79 15.39
N LEU A 200 16.92 46.19 14.12
CA LEU A 200 17.44 47.48 13.67
C LEU A 200 16.67 48.65 14.28
N ASP A 201 15.34 48.57 14.32
CA ASP A 201 14.47 49.58 14.93
C ASP A 201 14.66 49.67 16.45
N ASP A 202 14.85 48.54 17.13
CA ASP A 202 15.17 48.51 18.56
C ASP A 202 16.55 49.13 18.86
N CYS A 203 17.58 48.78 18.07
CA CYS A 203 18.91 49.38 18.18
C CYS A 203 18.88 50.88 17.90
N SER A 204 18.15 51.32 16.86
CA SER A 204 17.99 52.73 16.52
C SER A 204 17.32 53.52 17.65
N ARG A 205 16.23 52.99 18.21
CA ARG A 205 15.55 53.61 19.36
C ARG A 205 16.46 53.71 20.59
N LYS A 206 17.19 52.63 20.91
CA LYS A 206 18.15 52.63 22.04
C LYS A 206 19.27 53.65 21.84
N LEU A 207 19.77 53.80 20.62
CA LEU A 207 20.81 54.77 20.30
C LEU A 207 20.31 56.21 20.51
N VAL A 208 19.12 56.54 19.98
CA VAL A 208 18.51 57.87 20.18
C VAL A 208 18.29 58.18 21.66
N MET A 209 17.77 57.22 22.44
CA MET A 209 17.56 57.41 23.88
C MET A 209 18.87 57.60 24.65
N ASN A 210 19.92 56.87 24.29
CA ASN A 210 21.23 57.01 24.94
C ASN A 210 21.90 58.34 24.59
N GLU A 211 21.78 58.81 23.35
CA GLU A 211 22.28 60.12 22.95
C GLU A 211 21.56 61.25 23.69
N GLN A 212 20.22 61.20 23.77
CA GLN A 212 19.44 62.16 24.54
C GLN A 212 19.87 62.20 26.01
N ARG A 213 19.98 61.03 26.66
CA ARG A 213 20.44 60.93 28.04
C ARG A 213 21.86 61.48 28.22
N ARG A 214 22.75 61.25 27.27
CA ARG A 214 24.13 61.76 27.30
C ARG A 214 24.17 63.29 27.18
N VAL A 215 23.34 63.87 26.32
CA VAL A 215 23.18 65.32 26.18
C VAL A 215 22.62 65.94 27.46
N GLU A 216 21.61 65.34 28.08
CA GLU A 216 21.04 65.79 29.35
C GLU A 216 22.07 65.77 30.48
N GLN A 217 22.84 64.68 30.60
CA GLN A 217 23.89 64.56 31.61
C GLN A 217 24.99 65.61 31.44
N LEU A 218 25.41 65.87 30.20
CA LEU A 218 26.41 66.90 29.91
C LEU A 218 25.87 68.30 30.17
N SER A 219 24.63 68.58 29.78
CA SER A 219 23.96 69.85 30.05
C SER A 219 23.87 70.12 31.55
N PHE A 220 23.43 69.13 32.33
CA PHE A 220 23.37 69.24 33.80
C PHE A 220 24.76 69.47 34.42
N LYS A 221 25.80 68.83 33.88
CA LYS A 221 27.18 69.02 34.34
C LYS A 221 27.68 70.44 34.04
N ILE A 222 27.38 70.98 32.86
CA ILE A 222 27.70 72.35 32.47
C ILE A 222 26.97 73.34 33.38
N GLU A 223 25.68 73.13 33.62
CA GLU A 223 24.88 73.99 34.50
C GLU A 223 25.43 73.99 35.93
N LYS A 224 25.77 72.81 36.47
CA LYS A 224 26.38 72.70 37.79
C LYS A 224 27.71 73.45 37.89
N LEU A 225 28.57 73.32 36.88
CA LEU A 225 29.84 74.06 36.83
C LEU A 225 29.62 75.57 36.71
N GLY A 226 28.64 76.01 35.91
CA GLY A 226 28.26 77.41 35.78
C GLY A 226 27.72 78.01 37.09
N ASN A 227 26.90 77.25 37.81
CA ASN A 227 26.39 77.65 39.13
C ASN A 227 27.52 77.74 40.18
N MET A 228 28.48 76.81 40.17
CA MET A 228 29.67 76.89 41.03
C MET A 228 30.53 78.12 40.70
N MET A 229 30.76 78.40 39.42
CA MET A 229 31.52 79.56 38.99
C MET A 229 30.82 80.87 39.38
N SER A 230 29.49 80.91 39.30
CA SER A 230 28.67 82.04 39.73
C SER A 230 28.71 82.24 41.25
N ALA A 231 28.60 81.16 42.03
CA ALA A 231 28.69 81.21 43.49
C ALA A 231 30.06 81.68 44.01
N LEU A 232 31.13 81.39 43.26
CA LEU A 232 32.48 81.86 43.56
C LEU A 232 32.76 83.28 43.04
N ASN A 233 31.81 83.94 42.37
CA ASN A 233 31.99 85.30 41.86
C ASN A 233 31.74 86.33 42.99
N PRO A 234 32.77 87.11 43.41
CA PRO A 234 32.65 88.08 44.49
C PRO A 234 31.57 89.16 44.26
N LYS A 235 31.26 89.47 43.00
CA LYS A 235 30.21 90.46 42.65
C LYS A 235 28.81 90.00 43.04
N GLN A 236 28.51 88.69 43.03
CA GLN A 236 27.20 88.19 43.47
C GLN A 236 27.01 88.35 44.99
N VAL A 237 28.10 88.24 45.76
CA VAL A 237 28.07 88.48 47.20
C VAL A 237 27.78 89.97 47.49
N LEU A 238 28.37 90.88 46.70
CA LEU A 238 28.10 92.32 46.80
C LEU A 238 26.64 92.68 46.46
N ASN A 239 26.07 92.07 45.41
CA ASN A 239 24.66 92.29 45.02
C ASN A 239 23.64 91.82 46.08
N ARG A 240 24.03 90.92 46.98
CA ARG A 240 23.16 90.47 48.10
C ARG A 240 23.13 91.47 49.26
N GLY A 241 23.72 92.66 49.10
CA GLY A 241 23.73 93.72 50.10
C GLY A 241 24.90 93.65 51.08
N TYR A 242 25.86 92.75 50.86
CA TYR A 242 27.09 92.73 51.64
C TYR A 242 28.08 93.73 51.06
N THR A 243 28.75 94.46 51.93
CA THR A 243 29.89 95.30 51.57
C THR A 243 31.13 94.74 52.23
N TYR A 244 32.27 94.91 51.58
CA TYR A 244 33.54 94.64 52.23
C TYR A 244 34.36 95.93 52.30
N VAL A 245 35.12 96.05 53.38
CA VAL A 245 35.96 97.20 53.61
C VAL A 245 37.39 96.85 53.22
N SER A 246 38.03 97.73 52.48
CA SER A 246 39.45 97.64 52.15
C SER A 246 40.17 98.91 52.62
N ASN A 247 41.44 98.77 52.99
CA ASN A 247 42.30 99.92 53.28
C ASN A 247 42.85 100.54 51.98
N ASP A 248 43.59 101.64 52.08
CA ASP A 248 44.26 102.30 50.94
C ASP A 248 45.25 101.38 50.18
N SER A 249 45.65 100.24 50.77
CA SER A 249 46.47 99.22 50.12
C SER A 249 45.64 98.12 49.42
N HIS A 250 44.33 98.33 49.23
CA HIS A 250 43.36 97.36 48.69
C HIS A 250 43.24 96.03 49.46
N LYS A 251 43.73 95.96 50.70
CA LYS A 251 43.65 94.75 51.52
C LYS A 251 42.31 94.70 52.25
N VAL A 252 41.58 93.59 52.09
CA VAL A 252 40.26 93.39 52.69
C VAL A 252 40.38 93.22 54.20
N VAL A 253 39.64 94.02 54.95
CA VAL A 253 39.54 93.97 56.41
C VAL A 253 38.33 93.08 56.75
N SER A 254 38.56 91.78 56.89
CA SER A 254 37.48 90.78 57.04
C SER A 254 37.06 90.48 58.48
N ASN A 255 37.79 90.96 59.49
CA ASN A 255 37.52 90.62 60.89
C ASN A 255 37.72 91.82 61.85
N LYS A 256 37.03 91.76 63.00
CA LYS A 256 37.00 92.83 64.02
C LYS A 256 38.38 93.16 64.61
N ALA A 257 39.26 92.16 64.70
CA ALA A 257 40.63 92.38 65.18
C ALA A 257 41.43 93.27 64.22
N SER A 258 41.28 93.06 62.90
CA SER A 258 41.92 93.90 61.88
C SER A 258 41.29 95.29 61.84
N TRP A 259 39.97 95.39 62.05
CA TRP A 259 39.30 96.68 62.20
C TRP A 259 39.91 97.49 63.34
N ASN A 260 40.06 96.90 64.53
CA ASN A 260 40.51 97.62 65.73
C ASN A 260 41.94 98.16 65.63
N LYS A 261 42.81 97.54 64.83
CA LYS A 261 44.20 97.97 64.63
C LYS A 261 44.36 99.21 63.74
N LEU A 262 43.31 99.62 63.02
CA LEU A 262 43.34 100.81 62.15
C LEU A 262 43.44 102.09 63.00
N ALA A 263 44.13 103.12 62.51
CA ALA A 263 44.23 104.37 63.25
C ALA A 263 42.85 105.08 63.30
N LYS A 264 42.58 105.85 64.36
CA LYS A 264 41.43 106.76 64.38
C LYS A 264 41.60 107.81 63.27
N GLU A 265 40.51 108.10 62.56
CA GLU A 265 40.40 108.91 61.34
C GLU A 265 41.01 108.36 60.03
N GLN A 266 41.42 107.08 59.99
CA GLN A 266 41.93 106.48 58.76
C GLN A 266 40.84 106.34 57.68
N GLU A 267 41.13 106.76 56.45
CA GLU A 267 40.27 106.55 55.28
C GLU A 267 40.24 105.07 54.89
N LEU A 268 39.03 104.56 54.62
CA LEU A 268 38.76 103.19 54.21
C LEU A 268 37.79 103.21 53.03
N ASN A 269 37.98 102.28 52.10
CA ASN A 269 37.11 102.11 50.95
C ASN A 269 36.11 101.00 51.23
N LEU A 270 34.84 101.37 51.34
CA LEU A 270 33.73 100.45 51.47
C LEU A 270 33.17 100.15 50.08
N HIS A 271 33.27 98.89 49.65
CA HIS A 271 32.86 98.46 48.32
C HIS A 271 31.43 97.94 48.33
N PHE A 272 30.59 98.57 47.51
CA PHE A 272 29.22 98.16 47.21
C PHE A 272 29.17 97.44 45.85
N SER A 273 27.99 96.93 45.50
CA SER A 273 27.72 96.32 44.19
C SER A 273 27.91 97.26 43.01
N ASP A 274 27.69 98.57 43.22
CA ASP A 274 27.61 99.60 42.19
C ASP A 274 28.75 100.64 42.26
N GLY A 275 29.61 100.57 43.27
CA GLY A 275 30.74 101.48 43.43
C GLY A 275 31.40 101.36 44.79
N SER A 276 32.36 102.25 45.06
CA SER A 276 33.07 102.29 46.35
C SER A 276 32.98 103.67 46.97
N VAL A 277 32.71 103.73 48.27
CA VAL A 277 32.65 105.00 49.04
C VAL A 277 33.77 105.03 50.07
N LYS A 278 34.41 106.19 50.19
CA LYS A 278 35.40 106.46 51.24
C LYS A 278 34.72 106.80 52.55
N ILE A 279 35.05 106.07 53.60
CA ILE A 279 34.60 106.32 54.97
C ILE A 279 35.82 106.56 55.87
N LYS A 280 35.66 107.34 56.94
CA LYS A 280 36.69 107.51 57.96
C LYS A 280 36.28 106.79 59.23
N ARG A 281 37.23 106.10 59.87
CA ARG A 281 36.99 105.45 61.16
C ARG A 281 36.92 106.50 62.26
N SER A 282 35.75 106.69 62.89
CA SER A 282 35.62 107.53 64.09
C SER A 282 36.22 106.91 65.35
#